data_AF-A0A023G966-F1
#
_entry.id   AF-A0A023G966-F1
#
_cell.length_a   1.000
_cell.length_b   1.000
_cell.length_c   1.000
_cell.angle_alpha   90.00
_cell.angle_beta   90.00
_cell.angle_gamma   90.00
#
_symmetry.space_group_name_H-M   'P 1'
#
loop_
_entity.id
_entity.type
_entity.pdbx_description
1 polymer ?
#
loop_
_entity_poly.entity_id
_entity_poly.type
_entity_poly.pdbx_seq_one_letter_code
_entity_poly.pdbx_strand_id
1 'polypeptide(L)'
;MNSLQVLLLLGLVVTFANAVQWGPEYSEHRQCVAYCEPDKNPSDCSGTCLCYRRLDHPNNGYCLDPSKPIPDHFRNLGRST
;
A
#
# COMPACT_ATOMS: atom_id res chain seq x y z
N MET A 1 11.11 32.00 -11.82
CA MET A 1 10.23 31.02 -11.15
C MET A 1 9.96 31.51 -9.74
N ASN A 2 8.73 31.87 -9.41
CA ASN A 2 8.41 32.33 -8.06
C ASN A 2 8.46 31.13 -7.09
N SER A 3 8.96 31.34 -5.86
CA SER A 3 9.07 30.28 -4.84
C SER A 3 7.74 29.56 -4.58
N LEU A 4 6.62 30.25 -4.77
CA LEU A 4 5.27 29.68 -4.69
C LEU A 4 5.02 28.59 -5.76
N GLN A 5 5.52 28.79 -6.98
CA GLN A 5 5.40 27.81 -8.07
C GLN A 5 6.24 26.56 -7.79
N VAL A 6 7.42 26.73 -7.19
CA VAL A 6 8.28 25.61 -6.79
C VAL A 6 7.62 24.78 -5.69
N LEU A 7 7.00 25.44 -4.69
CA LEU A 7 6.27 24.78 -3.61
C LEU A 7 5.02 24.02 -4.12
N LEU A 8 4.27 24.62 -5.05
CA LEU A 8 3.12 23.98 -5.70
C LEU A 8 3.51 22.74 -6.51
N LEU A 9 4.63 22.81 -7.25
CA LEU A 9 5.13 21.68 -8.02
C LEU A 9 5.62 20.54 -7.10
N LEU A 10 6.33 20.86 -6.02
CA LEU A 10 6.77 19.86 -5.03
C LEU A 10 5.60 19.20 -4.31
N GLY A 11 4.57 19.97 -3.93
CA GLY A 11 3.37 19.44 -3.27
C GLY A 11 2.59 18.46 -4.16
N LEU A 12 2.51 18.73 -5.48
CA LEU A 12 1.88 17.82 -6.42
C LEU A 12 2.61 16.46 -6.46
N VAL A 13 3.94 16.47 -6.61
CA VAL A 13 4.75 15.24 -6.79
C VAL A 13 4.60 14.25 -5.61
N VAL A 14 4.49 14.76 -4.38
CA VAL A 14 4.38 13.90 -3.17
C VAL A 14 3.02 13.19 -3.10
N THR A 15 1.96 13.74 -3.69
CA THR A 15 0.63 13.12 -3.66
C THR A 15 0.46 11.97 -4.66
N PHE A 16 1.18 11.98 -5.79
CA PHE A 16 1.09 10.92 -6.81
C PHE A 16 1.98 9.71 -6.52
N ALA A 17 3.01 9.84 -5.69
CA ALA A 17 3.96 8.75 -5.44
C ALA A 17 3.29 7.50 -4.84
N ASN A 18 2.26 7.67 -4.00
CA ASN A 18 1.57 6.55 -3.37
C ASN A 18 0.57 5.84 -4.31
N ALA A 19 0.02 6.53 -5.31
CA ALA A 19 -0.95 5.96 -6.23
C ALA A 19 -0.30 5.20 -7.39
N VAL A 20 0.92 5.57 -7.78
CA VAL A 20 1.65 4.93 -8.92
C VAL A 20 2.34 3.63 -8.50
N GLN A 21 2.68 3.48 -7.22
CA GLN A 21 3.40 2.29 -6.75
C GLN A 21 2.55 1.01 -6.76
N TRP A 22 1.22 1.14 -6.70
CA TRP A 22 0.30 0.01 -6.59
C TRP A 22 -0.54 -0.14 -7.87
N GLY A 23 -0.68 -1.37 -8.36
CA GLY A 23 -1.46 -1.66 -9.55
C GLY A 23 -2.96 -1.36 -9.38
N PRO A 24 -3.73 -1.28 -10.48
CA PRO A 24 -5.16 -0.97 -10.46
C PRO A 24 -5.99 -1.93 -9.58
N GLU A 25 -5.52 -3.15 -9.38
CA GLU A 25 -6.12 -4.15 -8.51
C GLU A 25 -6.15 -3.74 -7.02
N TYR A 26 -5.37 -2.74 -6.62
CA TYR A 26 -5.36 -2.19 -5.25
C TYR A 26 -6.21 -0.93 -5.10
N SER A 27 -6.94 -0.49 -6.15
CA SER A 27 -7.70 0.76 -6.14
C SER A 27 -8.76 0.83 -5.03
N GLU A 28 -9.41 -0.29 -4.70
CA GLU A 28 -10.36 -0.38 -3.58
C GLU A 28 -9.68 -0.32 -2.21
N HIS A 29 -8.38 -0.60 -2.15
CA HIS A 29 -7.57 -0.54 -0.94
C HIS A 29 -6.76 0.76 -0.81
N ARG A 30 -6.96 1.75 -1.69
CA ARG A 30 -6.13 2.97 -1.79
C ARG A 30 -5.90 3.71 -0.46
N GLN A 31 -6.85 3.62 0.48
CA GLN A 31 -6.78 4.25 1.79
C GLN A 31 -5.94 3.46 2.82
N CYS A 32 -5.70 2.18 2.54
CA CYS A 32 -4.96 1.27 3.40
C CYS A 32 -3.59 0.90 2.83
N VAL A 33 -3.43 0.92 1.50
CA VAL A 33 -2.31 0.26 0.84
C VAL A 33 -0.96 0.83 1.26
N ALA A 34 -0.21 0.01 2.00
CA ALA A 34 1.11 0.32 2.54
C ALA A 34 1.87 -0.97 2.83
N TYR A 35 3.19 -0.89 2.97
CA TYR A 35 4.00 -2.01 3.46
C TYR A 35 3.84 -2.15 4.98
N CYS A 36 3.87 -3.38 5.49
CA CYS A 36 3.85 -3.65 6.93
C CYS A 36 4.62 -4.91 7.31
N GLU A 37 5.05 -4.96 8.57
CA GLU A 37 5.58 -6.15 9.22
C GLU A 37 4.45 -6.89 9.96
N PRO A 38 4.08 -8.13 9.57
CA PRO A 38 2.89 -8.80 10.11
C PRO A 38 2.87 -9.04 11.62
N ASP A 39 4.03 -9.22 12.25
CA ASP A 39 4.16 -9.52 13.69
C ASP A 39 4.53 -8.28 14.52
N LYS A 40 4.60 -7.10 13.91
CA LYS A 40 4.97 -5.87 14.59
C LYS A 40 3.81 -5.30 15.40
N ASN A 41 4.11 -4.82 16.61
CA ASN A 41 3.18 -4.18 17.51
C ASN A 41 3.78 -2.88 18.09
N PRO A 42 3.19 -1.69 17.86
CA PRO A 42 1.96 -1.45 17.09
C PRO A 42 2.14 -1.72 15.60
N SER A 43 1.03 -2.06 14.91
CA SER A 43 1.03 -2.30 13.46
C SER A 43 1.42 -1.03 12.70
N ASP A 44 2.08 -1.20 11.54
CA ASP A 44 2.38 -0.10 10.60
C ASP A 44 1.13 0.43 9.86
N CYS A 45 0.01 -0.31 9.93
CA CYS A 45 -1.21 0.05 9.22
C CYS A 45 -1.99 1.17 9.93
N SER A 46 -2.54 2.09 9.16
CA SER A 46 -3.34 3.20 9.68
C SER A 46 -4.80 2.78 9.92
N GLY A 47 -5.44 3.39 10.94
CA GLY A 47 -6.88 3.29 11.15
C GLY A 47 -7.39 1.86 11.30
N THR A 48 -8.34 1.48 10.43
CA THR A 48 -9.00 0.17 10.43
C THR A 48 -8.35 -0.83 9.46
N CYS A 49 -7.21 -0.48 8.87
CA CYS A 49 -6.51 -1.32 7.90
C CYS A 49 -5.78 -2.46 8.62
N LEU A 50 -5.70 -3.63 7.99
CA LEU A 50 -5.03 -4.80 8.56
C LEU A 50 -3.81 -5.20 7.74
N CYS A 51 -2.77 -5.65 8.43
CA CYS A 51 -1.57 -6.18 7.78
C CYS A 51 -1.82 -7.62 7.33
N TYR A 52 -1.86 -7.84 6.01
CA TYR A 52 -1.95 -9.18 5.42
C TYR A 52 -0.56 -9.67 5.07
N ARG A 53 -0.17 -10.79 5.67
CA ARG A 53 1.13 -11.45 5.42
C ARG A 53 1.19 -11.99 3.99
N ARG A 54 2.33 -11.73 3.32
CA ARG A 54 2.65 -12.36 2.03
C ARG A 54 3.03 -13.82 2.23
N LEU A 55 2.58 -14.70 1.32
CA LEU A 55 2.91 -16.12 1.38
C LEU A 55 4.36 -16.41 0.97
N ASP A 56 4.90 -15.62 0.04
CA ASP A 56 6.25 -15.79 -0.51
C ASP A 56 7.36 -15.16 0.34
N HIS A 57 7.00 -14.16 1.16
CA HIS A 57 7.89 -13.48 2.09
C HIS A 57 7.18 -13.26 3.44
N PRO A 58 7.14 -14.25 4.34
CA PRO A 58 6.24 -14.24 5.51
C PRO A 58 6.56 -13.16 6.55
N ASN A 59 7.75 -12.58 6.51
CA ASN A 59 8.13 -11.46 7.38
C ASN A 59 7.65 -10.10 6.84
N ASN A 60 7.03 -10.08 5.66
CA ASN A 60 6.52 -8.87 5.01
C ASN A 60 5.03 -9.04 4.70
N GLY A 61 4.31 -7.91 4.67
CA GLY A 61 2.90 -7.87 4.36
C GLY A 61 2.49 -6.55 3.73
N TYR A 62 1.22 -6.47 3.35
CA TYR A 62 0.59 -5.24 2.89
C TYR A 62 -0.62 -4.91 3.76
N CYS A 63 -0.76 -3.63 4.09
CA CYS A 63 -1.94 -3.09 4.72
C CYS A 63 -3.08 -3.06 3.69
N LEU A 64 -4.17 -3.79 3.95
CA LEU A 64 -5.33 -3.82 3.07
C LEU A 64 -6.59 -3.50 3.87
N ASP A 65 -7.58 -2.98 3.16
CA ASP A 65 -8.93 -2.76 3.69
C ASP A 65 -9.63 -4.11 3.89
N PRO A 66 -9.98 -4.50 5.13
CA PRO A 66 -10.59 -5.80 5.40
C PRO A 66 -12.03 -5.93 4.90
N SER A 67 -12.67 -4.83 4.51
CA SER A 67 -14.02 -4.82 3.91
C SER A 67 -14.02 -5.12 2.41
N LYS A 68 -12.84 -5.20 1.78
CA LYS A 68 -12.67 -5.38 0.35
C LYS A 68 -12.03 -6.73 0.03
N PRO A 69 -12.34 -7.33 -1.13
CA PRO A 69 -11.69 -8.56 -1.54
C PRO A 69 -10.19 -8.35 -1.71
N ILE A 70 -9.37 -9.20 -1.08
CA ILE A 70 -7.91 -9.18 -1.29
C ILE A 70 -7.63 -9.36 -2.81
N PRO A 71 -6.64 -8.68 -3.40
CA PRO A 71 -6.34 -8.84 -4.84
C PRO A 71 -5.84 -10.25 -5.17
N ASP A 72 -6.25 -10.80 -6.32
CA ASP A 72 -5.80 -12.13 -6.75
C ASP A 72 -4.29 -12.19 -6.96
N HIS A 73 -3.70 -11.10 -7.47
CA HIS A 73 -2.25 -10.98 -7.60
C HIS A 73 -1.56 -11.21 -6.25
N PHE A 74 -2.05 -10.58 -5.17
CA PHE A 74 -1.52 -10.77 -3.82
C PHE A 74 -1.64 -12.23 -3.34
N ARG A 75 -2.82 -12.84 -3.52
CA ARG A 75 -3.08 -14.24 -3.13
C ARG A 75 -2.13 -15.23 -3.82
N ASN A 76 -1.68 -14.89 -5.03
CA ASN A 76 -0.87 -15.76 -5.87
C ASN A 76 0.63 -15.41 -5.86
N LEU A 77 1.07 -14.46 -5.03
CA LEU A 77 2.50 -14.16 -4.86
C LEU A 77 3.27 -15.43 -4.46
N GLY A 78 4.35 -15.71 -5.21
CA GLY A 78 5.22 -16.88 -5.00
C GLY A 78 4.62 -18.24 -5.36
N ARG A 79 3.40 -18.30 -5.92
CA ARG A 79 2.92 -19.54 -6.53
C ARG A 79 3.65 -19.77 -7.84
N SER A 80 4.45 -20.81 -7.91
CA SER A 80 4.94 -21.35 -9.18
C SER A 80 3.75 -21.98 -9.92
N THR A 81 3.50 -21.51 -11.15
CA THR A 81 2.53 -22.13 -12.07
C THR A 81 2.97 -23.52 -12.51
#